data_AF-A0A1D8B107-F1
#
_entry.id   AF-A0A1D8B107-F1
#
_cell.length_a   1.000
_cell.length_b   1.000
_cell.length_c   1.000
_cell.angle_alpha   90.00
_cell.angle_beta   90.00
_cell.angle_gamma   90.00
#
_symmetry.space_group_name_H-M   'P 1'
#
loop_
_entity.id
_entity.type
_entity.pdbx_description
1 polymer ?
#
loop_
_entity_poly.entity_id
_entity_poly.type
_entity_poly.pdbx_seq_one_letter_code
_entity_poly.pdbx_strand_id
1 'polypeptide(L)'
;MAPHQDQDGAPGAPERTGQGEARERRPSPAERARLMRERNAALEGPRAVEAAREVALRQLDTRARSRRELLDAIASRGFDDGVGQEVVSRLEAVGLVDDRAFARALVRERFAARGRTGPALVAELRRKGLDGDSIDEAMSSISGDDEYDRARRLVEGRAPSVRGVPRRAAYRRLAGMLARKGYGPDVSDRAVREALDALGSADGEEEHWQDGEAGWGA
;
A
#
# COMPACT_ATOMS: atom_id res chain seq x y z
N MET A 1 5.32 79.24 66.46
CA MET A 1 6.62 78.53 66.60
C MET A 1 6.27 77.06 66.80
N ALA A 2 6.76 76.19 65.90
CA ALA A 2 6.30 74.80 65.67
C ALA A 2 6.30 73.92 66.94
N PRO A 3 5.54 72.80 67.00
CA PRO A 3 5.94 71.58 66.28
C PRO A 3 4.82 70.57 65.91
N HIS A 4 5.27 69.47 65.29
CA HIS A 4 4.79 68.08 65.42
C HIS A 4 3.76 67.49 64.42
N GLN A 5 4.30 66.62 63.55
CA GLN A 5 3.87 65.24 63.18
C GLN A 5 2.46 64.98 62.61
N ASP A 6 2.41 64.36 61.42
CA ASP A 6 2.20 62.90 61.19
C ASP A 6 2.07 62.66 59.66
N GLN A 7 2.94 61.83 59.06
CA GLN A 7 2.76 60.40 58.71
C GLN A 7 1.77 60.14 57.56
N ASP A 8 2.30 59.50 56.50
CA ASP A 8 1.69 58.45 55.66
C ASP A 8 2.60 58.29 54.41
N GLY A 9 3.34 57.21 54.17
CA GLY A 9 3.05 55.81 54.49
C GLY A 9 2.39 55.12 53.29
N ALA A 10 3.08 54.99 52.15
CA ALA A 10 2.62 54.15 51.03
C ALA A 10 3.63 53.02 50.75
N PRO A 11 3.18 51.75 50.78
CA PRO A 11 4.06 50.57 50.82
C PRO A 11 4.63 50.18 49.45
N GLY A 12 5.83 49.62 49.49
CA GLY A 12 6.55 49.10 48.33
C GLY A 12 5.75 48.05 47.56
N ALA A 13 5.79 48.17 46.24
CA ALA A 13 5.23 47.18 45.34
C ALA A 13 5.92 45.82 45.57
N PRO A 14 5.16 44.71 45.64
CA PRO A 14 5.77 43.39 45.75
C PRO A 14 6.55 43.09 44.48
N GLU A 15 7.83 42.79 44.64
CA GLU A 15 8.66 42.16 43.62
C GLU A 15 7.95 40.89 43.15
N ARG A 16 7.44 40.93 41.91
CA ARG A 16 6.97 39.74 41.23
C ARG A 16 8.19 38.90 40.88
N THR A 17 8.65 38.09 41.84
CA THR A 17 9.47 36.92 41.58
C THR A 17 8.61 35.94 40.80
N GLY A 18 8.53 36.18 39.49
CA GLY A 18 8.06 35.20 38.52
C GLY A 18 9.05 34.04 38.51
N GLN A 19 8.93 33.15 39.49
CA GLN A 19 9.35 31.77 39.36
C GLN A 19 8.49 31.19 38.24
N GLY A 20 8.89 31.45 37.00
CA GLY A 20 8.49 30.65 35.86
C GLY A 20 9.11 29.29 36.10
N GLU A 21 8.43 28.45 36.89
CA GLU A 21 8.62 27.01 36.88
C GLU A 21 8.67 26.63 35.41
N ALA A 22 9.86 26.24 34.95
CA ALA A 22 10.09 25.85 33.59
C ALA A 22 9.11 24.72 33.30
N ARG A 23 8.02 25.02 32.60
CA ARG A 23 7.07 24.01 32.12
C ARG A 23 7.92 22.99 31.37
N GLU A 24 8.17 21.84 31.97
CA GLU A 24 9.00 20.80 31.39
C GLU A 24 8.54 20.59 29.95
N ARG A 25 9.41 20.95 29.00
CA ARG A 25 9.06 20.95 27.59
C ARG A 25 8.79 19.51 27.22
N ARG A 26 7.51 19.16 27.01
CA ARG A 26 7.14 17.81 26.58
C ARG A 26 7.91 17.49 25.30
N PRO A 27 8.61 16.35 25.22
CA PRO A 27 9.41 16.01 24.05
C PRO A 27 8.51 15.90 22.82
N SER A 28 8.98 16.46 21.71
CA SER A 28 8.32 16.38 20.41
C SER A 28 8.18 14.92 19.96
N PRO A 29 7.25 14.61 19.03
CA PRO A 29 7.12 13.27 18.48
C PRO A 29 8.44 12.70 17.93
N ALA A 30 9.26 13.52 17.27
CA ALA A 30 10.55 13.12 16.74
C ALA A 30 11.58 12.80 17.84
N GLU A 31 11.62 13.61 18.91
CA GLU A 31 12.48 13.36 20.07
C GLU A 31 12.06 12.07 20.79
N ARG A 32 10.76 11.84 20.97
CA ARG A 32 10.23 10.60 21.56
C ARG A 32 10.62 9.37 20.73
N ALA A 33 10.51 9.45 19.40
CA ALA A 33 10.92 8.36 18.51
C ALA A 33 12.44 8.11 18.56
N ARG A 34 13.26 9.16 18.66
CA ARG A 34 14.71 9.03 18.85
C ARG A 34 15.05 8.33 20.16
N LEU A 35 14.53 8.82 21.28
CA LEU A 35 14.75 8.25 22.61
C LEU A 35 14.28 6.79 22.70
N MET A 36 13.15 6.45 22.06
CA MET A 36 12.68 5.08 21.98
C MET A 36 13.67 4.17 21.23
N ARG A 37 14.22 4.65 20.10
CA ARG A 37 15.24 3.90 19.34
C ARG A 37 16.52 3.71 20.13
N GLU A 38 17.04 4.77 20.75
CA GLU A 38 18.23 4.71 21.62
C GLU A 38 18.04 3.73 22.77
N ARG A 39 16.88 3.78 23.45
CA ARG A 39 16.52 2.83 24.51
C ARG A 39 16.50 1.39 24.00
N ASN A 40 15.87 1.13 22.86
CA ASN A 40 15.76 -0.22 22.32
C ASN A 40 17.12 -0.74 21.82
N ALA A 41 17.98 0.14 21.27
CA ALA A 41 19.34 -0.19 20.86
C ALA A 41 20.25 -0.57 22.04
N ALA A 42 20.00 0.01 23.21
CA ALA A 42 20.73 -0.32 24.45
C ALA A 42 20.23 -1.59 25.15
N LEU A 43 19.17 -2.25 24.65
CA LEU A 43 18.73 -3.52 25.20
C LEU A 43 19.66 -4.64 24.74
N GLU A 44 19.98 -5.56 25.65
CA GLU A 44 20.84 -6.70 25.37
C GLU A 44 20.16 -8.03 25.71
N GLY A 45 20.66 -9.09 25.07
CA GLY A 45 20.31 -10.47 25.39
C GLY A 45 18.80 -10.75 25.35
N PRO A 46 18.25 -11.52 26.31
CA PRO A 46 16.85 -11.94 26.29
C PRO A 46 15.85 -10.78 26.26
N ARG A 47 16.16 -9.64 26.89
CA ARG A 47 15.27 -8.48 26.95
C ARG A 47 15.11 -7.82 25.57
N ALA A 48 16.19 -7.75 24.80
CA ALA A 48 16.15 -7.23 23.44
C ALA A 48 15.27 -8.13 22.54
N VAL A 49 15.47 -9.44 22.63
CA VAL A 49 14.71 -10.45 21.87
C VAL A 49 13.22 -10.41 22.20
N GLU A 50 12.86 -10.33 23.48
CA GLU A 50 11.45 -10.26 23.91
C GLU A 50 10.77 -8.98 23.41
N ALA A 51 11.41 -7.81 23.59
CA ALA A 51 10.86 -6.54 23.15
C ALA A 51 10.73 -6.44 21.61
N ALA A 52 11.70 -6.97 20.86
CA ALA A 52 11.62 -7.07 19.40
C ALA A 52 10.53 -8.05 18.96
N ARG A 53 10.36 -9.18 19.66
CA ARG A 53 9.27 -10.13 19.41
C ARG A 53 7.90 -9.48 19.57
N GLU A 54 7.68 -8.68 20.60
CA GLU A 54 6.40 -7.95 20.73
C GLU A 54 6.14 -7.00 19.56
N VAL A 55 7.18 -6.36 19.00
CA VAL A 55 7.03 -5.53 17.80
C VAL A 55 6.54 -6.38 16.63
N ALA A 56 7.16 -7.53 16.39
CA ALA A 56 6.75 -8.44 15.32
C ALA A 56 5.33 -8.97 15.52
N LEU A 57 4.98 -9.42 16.72
CA LEU A 57 3.65 -9.94 17.03
C LEU A 57 2.56 -8.88 16.79
N ARG A 58 2.77 -7.64 17.24
CA ARG A 58 1.83 -6.53 16.94
C ARG A 58 1.66 -6.27 15.45
N GLN A 59 2.72 -6.47 14.63
CA GLN A 59 2.59 -6.35 13.17
C GLN A 59 1.74 -7.47 12.58
N LEU A 60 1.91 -8.70 13.09
CA LEU A 60 1.19 -9.91 12.66
C LEU A 60 -0.29 -9.89 13.08
N ASP A 61 -0.60 -9.37 14.27
CA ASP A 61 -1.98 -9.19 14.76
C ASP A 61 -2.81 -8.29 13.84
N THR A 62 -2.15 -7.35 13.15
CA THR A 62 -2.83 -6.44 12.22
C THR A 62 -3.08 -7.10 10.86
N ARG A 63 -2.06 -7.78 10.32
CA ARG A 63 -2.13 -8.51 9.04
C ARG A 63 -0.90 -9.41 8.90
N ALA A 64 -1.00 -10.40 8.02
CA ALA A 64 0.15 -11.16 7.55
C ALA A 64 1.26 -10.22 7.01
N ARG A 65 2.51 -10.58 7.28
CA ARG A 65 3.74 -9.84 6.92
C ARG A 65 4.74 -10.79 6.31
N SER A 66 5.54 -10.30 5.37
CA SER A 66 6.76 -11.02 4.96
C SER A 66 7.85 -10.90 6.03
N ARG A 67 8.81 -11.81 5.97
CA ARG A 67 10.04 -11.76 6.77
C ARG A 67 10.70 -10.39 6.70
N ARG A 68 10.87 -9.85 5.49
CA ARG A 68 11.48 -8.53 5.26
C ARG A 68 10.69 -7.41 5.94
N GLU A 69 9.36 -7.41 5.83
CA GLU A 69 8.52 -6.39 6.47
C GLU A 69 8.68 -6.40 8.00
N LEU A 70 8.86 -7.58 8.60
CA LEU A 70 9.08 -7.70 10.04
C LEU A 70 10.47 -7.21 10.45
N LEU A 71 11.51 -7.56 9.70
CA LEU A 71 12.86 -7.07 9.93
C LEU A 71 12.91 -5.53 9.84
N ASP A 72 12.33 -4.95 8.80
CA ASP A 72 12.26 -3.50 8.63
C ASP A 72 11.47 -2.85 9.79
N ALA A 73 10.38 -3.47 10.24
CA ALA A 73 9.59 -2.97 11.37
C ALA A 73 10.38 -3.01 12.69
N ILE A 74 11.13 -4.08 12.96
CA ILE A 74 11.98 -4.21 14.14
C ILE A 74 13.12 -3.18 14.08
N ALA A 75 13.85 -3.10 12.97
CA ALA A 75 14.94 -2.15 12.78
C ALA A 75 14.46 -0.68 12.90
N SER A 76 13.26 -0.36 12.40
CA SER A 76 12.67 0.98 12.56
C SER A 76 12.45 1.38 14.02
N ARG A 77 12.37 0.40 14.93
CA ARG A 77 12.26 0.60 16.37
C ARG A 77 13.62 0.68 17.08
N GLY A 78 14.73 0.58 16.34
CA GLY A 78 16.09 0.76 16.87
C GLY A 78 16.70 -0.51 17.48
N PHE A 79 16.14 -1.69 17.22
CA PHE A 79 16.77 -2.94 17.62
C PHE A 79 17.91 -3.29 16.65
N ASP A 80 18.90 -4.03 17.17
CA ASP A 80 19.99 -4.60 16.37
C ASP A 80 19.46 -5.61 15.32
N ASP A 81 20.13 -5.67 14.17
CA ASP A 81 19.76 -6.54 13.05
C ASP A 81 19.84 -8.02 13.41
N GLY A 82 20.83 -8.42 14.23
CA GLY A 82 20.97 -9.79 14.72
C GLY A 82 19.81 -10.22 15.61
N VAL A 83 19.36 -9.33 16.51
CA VAL A 83 18.16 -9.56 17.34
C VAL A 83 16.92 -9.70 16.46
N GLY A 84 16.76 -8.84 15.46
CA GLY A 84 15.65 -8.94 14.51
C GLY A 84 15.64 -10.26 13.74
N GLN A 85 16.80 -10.68 13.23
CA GLN A 85 16.98 -11.93 12.51
C GLN A 85 16.64 -13.14 13.39
N GLU A 86 17.11 -13.17 14.63
CA GLU A 86 16.81 -14.22 15.60
C GLU A 86 15.31 -14.34 15.88
N VAL A 87 14.65 -13.21 16.16
CA VAL A 87 13.21 -13.16 16.43
C VAL A 87 12.42 -13.69 15.24
N VAL A 88 12.68 -13.16 14.04
CA VAL A 88 11.90 -13.54 12.85
C VAL A 88 12.13 -15.00 12.47
N SER A 89 13.37 -15.51 12.60
CA SER A 89 13.65 -16.94 12.40
C SER A 89 12.91 -17.85 13.39
N ARG A 90 12.78 -17.44 14.67
CA ARG A 90 11.99 -18.20 15.64
C ARG A 90 10.50 -18.18 15.29
N LEU A 91 9.97 -17.05 14.83
CA LEU A 91 8.57 -16.94 14.40
C LEU A 91 8.28 -17.79 13.15
N GLU A 92 9.23 -17.85 12.22
CA GLU A 92 9.17 -18.73 11.05
C GLU A 92 9.21 -20.20 11.45
N ALA A 93 10.10 -20.59 12.37
CA ALA A 93 10.20 -21.97 12.86
C ALA A 93 8.91 -22.49 13.52
N VAL A 94 8.09 -21.61 14.11
CA VAL A 94 6.78 -21.95 14.68
C VAL A 94 5.61 -21.71 13.72
N GLY A 95 5.88 -21.36 12.47
CA GLY A 95 4.88 -21.17 11.42
C GLY A 95 4.06 -19.88 11.50
N LEU A 96 4.48 -18.90 12.31
CA LEU A 96 3.82 -17.58 12.36
C LEU A 96 4.26 -16.68 11.20
N VAL A 97 5.40 -16.97 10.58
CA VAL A 97 5.91 -16.30 9.38
C VAL A 97 6.13 -17.36 8.32
N ASP A 98 5.56 -17.13 7.14
CA ASP A 98 5.72 -18.00 5.97
C ASP A 98 5.65 -17.11 4.72
N ASP A 99 6.81 -16.86 4.11
CA ASP A 99 6.94 -16.02 2.93
C ASP A 99 6.27 -16.64 1.70
N ARG A 100 6.24 -17.98 1.58
CA ARG A 100 5.55 -18.67 0.49
C ARG A 100 4.03 -18.53 0.63
N ALA A 101 3.50 -18.75 1.83
CA ALA A 101 2.08 -18.53 2.09
C ALA A 101 1.68 -17.07 1.89
N PHE A 102 2.52 -16.14 2.34
CA PHE A 102 2.33 -14.71 2.11
C PHE A 102 2.32 -14.38 0.62
N ALA A 103 3.29 -14.89 -0.16
CA ALA A 103 3.37 -14.69 -1.60
C ALA A 103 2.10 -15.19 -2.31
N ARG A 104 1.67 -16.43 -2.03
CA ARG A 104 0.45 -17.02 -2.60
C ARG A 104 -0.80 -16.19 -2.28
N ALA A 105 -0.95 -15.76 -1.03
CA ALA A 105 -2.09 -14.93 -0.62
C ALA A 105 -2.08 -13.58 -1.33
N LEU A 106 -0.92 -12.93 -1.41
CA LEU A 106 -0.75 -11.63 -2.04
C LEU A 106 -1.01 -11.70 -3.55
N VAL A 107 -0.53 -12.75 -4.25
CA VAL A 107 -0.81 -12.97 -5.67
C VAL A 107 -2.30 -13.08 -5.92
N ARG A 108 -3.00 -13.96 -5.19
CA ARG A 108 -4.46 -14.13 -5.31
C ARG A 108 -5.20 -12.82 -5.08
N GLU A 109 -4.86 -12.08 -4.02
CA GLU A 109 -5.50 -10.80 -3.70
C GLU A 109 -5.28 -9.77 -4.81
N ARG A 110 -4.03 -9.62 -5.31
CA ARG A 110 -3.70 -8.63 -6.35
C ARG A 110 -4.31 -8.95 -7.69
N PHE A 111 -4.35 -10.22 -8.04
CA PHE A 111 -4.99 -10.69 -9.28
C PHE A 111 -6.50 -10.48 -9.21
N ALA A 112 -7.16 -10.96 -8.15
CA ALA A 112 -8.61 -10.84 -7.99
C ALA A 112 -9.09 -9.38 -7.82
N ALA A 113 -8.44 -8.58 -6.99
CA ALA A 113 -8.90 -7.22 -6.68
C ALA A 113 -8.45 -6.19 -7.72
N ARG A 114 -7.21 -6.27 -8.21
CA ARG A 114 -6.61 -5.23 -9.08
C ARG A 114 -6.32 -5.71 -10.51
N GLY A 115 -6.45 -7.01 -10.77
CA GLY A 115 -6.11 -7.60 -12.07
C GLY A 115 -4.65 -7.41 -12.43
N ARG A 116 -3.74 -7.41 -11.44
CA ARG A 116 -2.29 -7.35 -11.68
C ARG A 116 -1.74 -8.77 -11.86
N THR A 117 -0.80 -8.91 -12.78
CA THR A 117 -0.15 -10.17 -13.14
C THR A 117 1.30 -9.91 -13.59
N GLY A 118 2.01 -10.96 -13.97
CA GLY A 118 3.29 -10.89 -14.67
C GLY A 118 4.32 -9.97 -14.01
N PRO A 119 5.09 -9.20 -14.80
CA PRO A 119 6.19 -8.37 -14.28
C PRO A 119 5.76 -7.34 -13.23
N ALA A 120 4.53 -6.81 -13.34
CA ALA A 120 4.03 -5.80 -12.40
C ALA A 120 3.82 -6.39 -11.00
N LEU A 121 3.29 -7.62 -10.93
CA LEU A 121 3.08 -8.32 -9.67
C LEU A 121 4.41 -8.86 -9.12
N VAL A 122 5.28 -9.41 -9.97
CA VAL A 122 6.63 -9.84 -9.57
C VAL A 122 7.44 -8.70 -8.94
N ALA A 123 7.40 -7.49 -9.53
CA ALA A 123 8.07 -6.32 -8.96
C ALA A 123 7.48 -5.89 -7.60
N GLU A 124 6.19 -6.14 -7.35
CA GLU A 124 5.58 -5.91 -6.05
C GLU A 124 6.05 -6.94 -5.02
N LEU A 125 6.10 -8.21 -5.38
CA LEU A 125 6.57 -9.29 -4.51
C LEU A 125 8.05 -9.12 -4.13
N ARG A 126 8.92 -8.76 -5.09
CA ARG A 126 10.34 -8.45 -4.82
C ARG A 126 10.52 -7.28 -3.87
N ARG A 127 9.70 -6.22 -3.99
CA ARG A 127 9.70 -5.11 -3.02
C ARG A 127 9.23 -5.51 -1.63
N LYS A 128 8.52 -6.64 -1.49
CA LYS A 128 8.19 -7.26 -0.20
C LYS A 128 9.29 -8.18 0.33
N GLY A 129 10.42 -8.28 -0.37
CA GLY A 129 11.57 -9.07 0.03
C GLY A 129 11.41 -10.58 -0.14
N LEU A 130 10.46 -11.00 -0.96
CA LEU A 130 10.25 -12.41 -1.29
C LEU A 130 11.34 -12.90 -2.24
N ASP A 131 11.83 -14.12 -2.00
CA ASP A 131 12.82 -14.78 -2.84
C ASP A 131 12.22 -15.25 -4.18
N GLY A 132 13.09 -15.60 -5.12
CA GLY A 132 12.70 -16.02 -6.47
C GLY A 132 11.79 -17.25 -6.47
N ASP A 133 12.13 -18.27 -5.69
CA ASP A 133 11.39 -19.54 -5.68
C ASP A 133 9.97 -19.33 -5.12
N SER A 134 9.83 -18.56 -4.04
CA SER A 134 8.52 -18.20 -3.46
C SER A 134 7.67 -17.39 -4.44
N ILE A 135 8.29 -16.51 -5.23
CA ILE A 135 7.59 -15.73 -6.27
C ILE A 135 7.13 -16.64 -7.40
N ASP A 136 8.01 -17.47 -7.93
CA ASP A 136 7.73 -18.33 -9.07
C ASP A 136 6.64 -19.35 -8.71
N GLU A 137 6.72 -19.96 -7.52
CA GLU A 137 5.67 -20.83 -6.98
C GLU A 137 4.34 -20.10 -6.88
N ALA A 138 4.30 -18.90 -6.30
CA ALA A 138 3.06 -18.15 -6.15
C ALA A 138 2.46 -17.72 -7.50
N MET A 139 3.29 -17.30 -8.45
CA MET A 139 2.86 -16.91 -9.79
C MET A 139 2.33 -18.09 -10.61
N SER A 140 2.83 -19.31 -10.38
CA SER A 140 2.34 -20.53 -11.05
C SER A 140 0.86 -20.84 -10.77
N SER A 141 0.27 -20.22 -9.75
CA SER A 141 -1.16 -20.34 -9.44
C SER A 141 -2.07 -19.60 -10.41
N ILE A 142 -1.53 -18.72 -11.27
CA ILE A 142 -2.28 -18.04 -12.33
C ILE A 142 -2.01 -18.77 -13.63
N SER A 143 -3.03 -19.44 -14.18
CA SER A 143 -2.91 -20.06 -15.50
C SER A 143 -2.95 -19.00 -16.62
N GLY A 144 -2.49 -19.36 -17.81
CA GLY A 144 -2.62 -18.50 -18.99
C GLY A 144 -4.08 -18.18 -19.35
N ASP A 145 -4.98 -19.13 -19.08
CA ASP A 145 -6.42 -18.94 -19.31
C ASP A 145 -7.01 -17.96 -18.28
N ASP A 146 -6.65 -18.08 -17.00
CA ASP A 146 -7.06 -17.12 -15.97
C ASP A 146 -6.59 -15.70 -16.33
N GLU A 147 -5.33 -15.58 -16.75
CA GLU A 147 -4.72 -14.33 -17.15
C GLU A 147 -5.49 -13.70 -18.31
N TYR A 148 -5.76 -14.46 -19.37
CA TYR A 148 -6.54 -13.96 -20.49
C TYR A 148 -7.97 -13.59 -20.13
N ASP A 149 -8.68 -14.43 -19.38
CA ASP A 149 -10.04 -14.15 -18.93
C ASP A 149 -10.10 -12.87 -18.08
N ARG A 150 -9.09 -12.65 -17.25
CA ARG A 150 -8.99 -11.43 -16.46
C ARG A 150 -8.68 -10.22 -17.34
N ALA A 151 -7.80 -10.35 -18.34
CA ALA A 151 -7.53 -9.30 -19.31
C ALA A 151 -8.79 -8.90 -20.08
N ARG A 152 -9.54 -9.87 -20.59
CA ARG A 152 -10.80 -9.66 -21.31
C ARG A 152 -11.79 -8.85 -20.48
N ARG A 153 -12.08 -9.28 -19.24
CA ARG A 153 -12.98 -8.56 -18.32
C ARG A 153 -12.52 -7.12 -18.04
N LEU A 154 -11.21 -6.89 -17.91
CA LEU A 154 -10.66 -5.55 -17.69
C LEU A 154 -10.86 -4.64 -18.91
N VAL A 155 -10.67 -5.19 -20.11
CA VAL A 155 -10.88 -4.45 -21.35
C VAL A 155 -12.36 -4.18 -21.57
N GLU A 156 -13.23 -5.17 -21.39
CA GLU A 156 -14.69 -5.02 -21.49
C GLU A 156 -15.21 -3.92 -20.55
N GLY A 157 -14.78 -3.92 -19.29
CA GLY A 157 -15.13 -2.87 -18.34
C GLY A 157 -14.60 -1.48 -18.71
N ARG A 158 -13.54 -1.41 -19.54
CA ARG A 158 -12.93 -0.14 -19.98
C ARG A 158 -13.36 0.29 -21.38
N ALA A 159 -13.88 -0.62 -22.21
CA ALA A 159 -14.31 -0.41 -23.58
C ALA A 159 -15.27 0.79 -23.75
N PRO A 160 -16.27 1.03 -22.88
CA PRO A 160 -17.14 2.20 -22.98
C PRO A 160 -16.40 3.55 -22.99
N SER A 161 -15.23 3.64 -22.33
CA SER A 161 -14.45 4.89 -22.25
C SER A 161 -13.71 5.27 -23.53
N VAL A 162 -13.71 4.39 -24.53
CA VAL A 162 -13.06 4.62 -25.83
C VAL A 162 -14.05 4.62 -26.99
N ARG A 163 -15.36 4.68 -26.72
CA ARG A 163 -16.38 4.91 -27.76
C ARG A 163 -16.11 6.23 -28.49
N GLY A 164 -16.31 6.25 -29.81
CA GLY A 164 -16.01 7.41 -30.66
C GLY A 164 -14.53 7.77 -30.80
N VAL A 165 -13.61 7.02 -30.18
CA VAL A 165 -12.17 7.22 -30.32
C VAL A 165 -11.68 6.41 -31.53
N PRO A 166 -10.82 6.97 -32.41
CA PRO A 166 -10.28 6.24 -33.54
C PRO A 166 -9.64 4.91 -33.10
N ARG A 167 -9.95 3.82 -33.80
CA ARG A 167 -9.59 2.44 -33.40
C ARG A 167 -8.11 2.27 -32.98
N ARG A 168 -7.17 2.85 -33.74
CA ARG A 168 -5.73 2.81 -33.38
C ARG A 168 -5.42 3.49 -32.05
N ALA A 169 -6.08 4.61 -31.75
CA ALA A 169 -5.90 5.31 -30.48
C ALA A 169 -6.59 4.57 -29.33
N ALA A 170 -7.78 3.99 -29.55
CA ALA A 170 -8.47 3.14 -28.60
C ALA A 170 -7.61 1.91 -28.22
N TYR A 171 -7.04 1.23 -29.22
CA TYR A 171 -6.12 0.12 -29.03
C TYR A 171 -4.95 0.50 -28.13
N ARG A 172 -4.22 1.58 -28.44
CA ARG A 172 -3.09 2.03 -27.61
C ARG A 172 -3.47 2.31 -26.16
N ARG A 173 -4.66 2.88 -25.92
CA ARG A 173 -5.14 3.18 -24.57
C ARG A 173 -5.42 1.91 -23.77
N LEU A 174 -6.08 0.92 -24.37
CA LEU A 174 -6.45 -0.33 -23.72
C LEU A 174 -5.22 -1.25 -23.55
N ALA A 175 -4.41 -1.44 -24.59
CA ALA A 175 -3.18 -2.21 -24.52
C ALA A 175 -2.19 -1.62 -23.50
N GLY A 176 -2.03 -0.29 -23.47
CA GLY A 176 -1.20 0.38 -22.47
C GLY A 176 -1.72 0.23 -21.03
N MET A 177 -3.04 0.12 -20.85
CA MET A 177 -3.65 -0.17 -19.55
C MET A 177 -3.34 -1.59 -19.07
N LEU A 178 -3.41 -2.58 -19.96
CA LEU A 178 -3.01 -3.97 -19.66
C LEU A 178 -1.50 -4.10 -19.41
N ALA A 179 -0.65 -3.45 -20.22
CA ALA A 179 0.80 -3.47 -20.02
C ALA A 179 1.21 -2.95 -18.63
N ARG A 180 0.59 -1.87 -18.15
CA ARG A 180 0.83 -1.36 -16.78
C ARG A 180 0.36 -2.31 -15.68
N LYS A 181 -0.54 -3.24 -15.98
CA LYS A 181 -0.99 -4.30 -15.08
C LYS A 181 -0.14 -5.57 -15.17
N GLY A 182 0.76 -5.64 -16.16
CA GLY A 182 1.74 -6.71 -16.32
C GLY A 182 1.34 -7.81 -17.30
N TYR A 183 0.29 -7.62 -18.10
CA TYR A 183 -0.10 -8.60 -19.12
C TYR A 183 0.90 -8.60 -20.28
N GLY A 184 1.18 -9.79 -20.82
CA GLY A 184 2.03 -9.97 -21.99
C GLY A 184 1.44 -9.35 -23.27
N PRO A 185 2.28 -9.14 -24.30
CA PRO A 185 1.84 -8.56 -25.58
C PRO A 185 0.72 -9.36 -26.25
N ASP A 186 0.82 -10.68 -26.29
CA ASP A 186 -0.13 -11.54 -27.01
C ASP A 186 -1.51 -11.56 -26.34
N VAL A 187 -1.54 -11.71 -25.00
CA VAL A 187 -2.78 -11.63 -24.21
C VAL A 187 -3.44 -10.26 -24.37
N SER A 188 -2.62 -9.19 -24.39
CA SER A 188 -3.11 -7.83 -24.55
C SER A 188 -3.68 -7.58 -25.95
N ASP A 189 -2.98 -8.02 -27.00
CA ASP A 189 -3.43 -7.86 -28.39
C ASP A 189 -4.75 -8.60 -28.62
N ARG A 190 -4.83 -9.87 -28.22
CA ARG A 190 -6.04 -10.70 -28.35
C ARG A 190 -7.24 -10.05 -27.65
N ALA A 191 -7.13 -9.77 -26.34
CA ALA A 191 -8.23 -9.22 -25.55
C ALA A 191 -8.70 -7.83 -26.05
N VAL A 192 -7.77 -6.99 -26.53
CA VAL A 192 -8.12 -5.65 -27.02
C VAL A 192 -8.78 -5.70 -28.39
N ARG A 193 -8.33 -6.56 -29.30
CA ARG A 193 -8.95 -6.71 -30.63
C ARG A 193 -10.39 -7.15 -30.51
N GLU A 194 -10.62 -8.23 -29.76
CA GLU A 194 -11.96 -8.80 -29.53
C GLU A 194 -12.92 -7.75 -28.96
N ALA A 195 -12.48 -6.99 -27.95
CA ALA A 195 -13.32 -5.95 -27.36
C ALA A 195 -13.62 -4.78 -28.32
N LEU A 196 -12.65 -4.38 -29.15
CA LEU A 196 -12.87 -3.32 -30.15
C LEU A 196 -13.72 -3.79 -31.32
N ASP A 197 -13.66 -5.07 -31.68
CA ASP A 197 -14.53 -5.67 -32.69
C ASP A 197 -15.97 -5.73 -32.17
N ALA A 198 -16.17 -6.18 -30.94
CA ALA A 198 -17.49 -6.17 -30.30
C ALA A 198 -18.10 -4.76 -30.19
N LEU A 199 -17.28 -3.73 -29.90
CA LEU A 199 -17.72 -2.33 -29.90
C LEU A 199 -18.15 -1.86 -31.29
N GLY A 200 -17.37 -2.19 -32.33
CA GLY A 200 -17.68 -1.79 -33.71
C GLY A 200 -18.92 -2.48 -34.28
N SER A 201 -19.19 -3.73 -33.89
CA SER A 201 -20.44 -4.41 -34.22
C SER A 201 -21.65 -3.77 -33.54
N ALA A 202 -21.53 -3.36 -32.27
CA ALA A 202 -22.62 -2.70 -31.54
C ALA A 202 -22.95 -1.30 -32.10
N ASP A 203 -21.94 -0.52 -32.49
CA ASP A 203 -22.13 0.81 -33.10
C ASP A 203 -22.80 0.70 -34.50
N GLY A 204 -22.59 -0.40 -35.23
CA GLY A 204 -23.18 -0.63 -36.56
C GLY A 204 -24.61 -1.19 -36.56
N GLU A 205 -25.06 -1.79 -35.44
CA GLU A 205 -26.43 -2.31 -35.28
C GLU A 205 -27.43 -1.21 -34.87
N GLU A 206 -26.98 -0.14 -34.21
CA GLU A 206 -27.80 1.03 -33.86
C GLU A 206 -28.18 1.90 -35.07
N GLU A 207 -27.47 1.81 -36.20
CA GLU A 207 -27.73 2.58 -37.44
C GLU A 207 -28.78 1.94 -38.39
N HIS A 208 -29.29 0.74 -38.09
CA HIS A 208 -30.30 0.06 -38.93
C HIS A 208 -31.71 0.13 -38.32
N TRP A 209 -32.23 1.34 -38.06
CA TRP A 209 -33.67 1.56 -37.83
C TRP A 209 -34.08 2.99 -38.21
N GLN A 210 -34.35 3.22 -39.50
CA GLN A 210 -35.50 3.98 -40.02
C GLN A 210 -35.35 4.14 -41.53
N ASP A 211 -35.88 3.17 -42.28
CA ASP A 211 -36.50 3.48 -43.57
C ASP A 211 -37.64 2.49 -43.86
N GLY A 212 -38.79 3.05 -44.20
CA GLY A 212 -40.06 2.37 -44.48
C GLY A 212 -40.99 2.26 -43.26
N GLU A 213 -42.24 2.70 -43.26
CA GLU A 213 -43.13 3.24 -44.29
C GLU A 213 -44.30 3.91 -43.55
N ALA A 214 -44.87 4.98 -44.11
CA ALA A 214 -46.33 5.21 -44.16
C ALA A 214 -46.64 6.58 -44.78
N GLY A 215 -46.46 6.69 -46.10
CA GLY A 215 -47.31 7.57 -46.89
C GLY A 215 -48.69 6.94 -47.03
N TRP A 216 -49.69 7.46 -46.33
CA TRP A 216 -51.10 7.30 -46.68
C TRP A 216 -51.68 8.68 -46.94
N GLY A 217 -51.49 9.14 -48.18
CA GLY A 217 -52.19 10.28 -48.75
C GLY A 217 -53.50 9.84 -49.39
N ALA A 218 -54.54 10.63 -49.13
CA ALA A 218 -55.96 10.53 -49.50
C ALA A 218 -56.26 10.22 -50.98
#